data_AF-A9URS2-F1
#
_entry.id   AF-A9URS2-F1
#
_cell.length_a   1.000
_cell.length_b   1.000
_cell.length_c   1.000
_cell.angle_alpha   90.00
_cell.angle_beta   90.00
_cell.angle_gamma   90.00
#
_symmetry.space_group_name_H-M   'P 1'
#
loop_
_entity.id
_entity.type
_entity.pdbx_description
1 polymer ?
#
loop_
_entity_poly.entity_id
_entity_poly.type
_entity_poly.pdbx_seq_one_letter_code
_entity_poly.pdbx_strand_id
1 'polypeptide(L)'
;FYDPDLDDDNQRWLTEQRTANLPFGQSRSSATSSCLILNCPACMTTLCLDCQAHEAYTNQFRAMFVLNCRVDTTQVQEKDASGKRTANAAHAAQSPVQASGAAHMEDDFHPVHCTECNTIVAMYDLDEVYHFFNVLASEP
;
A
#
# COMPACT_ATOMS: atom_id res chain seq x y z
N PHE A 1 0.95 38.17 9.52
CA PHE A 1 0.21 38.75 8.39
C PHE A 1 -0.47 37.59 7.68
N TYR A 2 -1.75 37.69 7.34
CA TYR A 2 -2.49 36.62 6.67
C TYR A 2 -2.23 36.70 5.17
N ASP A 3 -1.94 35.56 4.54
CA ASP A 3 -1.78 35.44 3.10
C ASP A 3 -3.04 34.77 2.53
N PRO A 4 -3.86 35.50 1.76
CA PRO A 4 -5.11 34.98 1.23
C PRO A 4 -4.92 33.92 0.14
N ASP A 5 -3.74 33.83 -0.48
CA ASP A 5 -3.50 32.95 -1.63
C ASP A 5 -2.89 31.59 -1.21
N LEU A 6 -2.54 31.43 0.08
CA LEU A 6 -1.87 30.25 0.61
C LEU A 6 -2.66 28.95 0.35
N ASP A 7 -3.98 29.00 0.50
CA ASP A 7 -4.85 27.83 0.29
C ASP A 7 -4.91 27.44 -1.19
N ASP A 8 -4.98 28.43 -2.09
CA ASP A 8 -4.97 28.21 -3.53
C ASP A 8 -3.64 27.61 -4.01
N ASP A 9 -2.53 28.11 -3.47
CA ASP A 9 -1.19 27.62 -3.75
C ASP A 9 -1.03 26.16 -3.29
N ASN A 10 -1.50 25.85 -2.08
CA ASN A 10 -1.49 24.48 -1.54
C ASN A 10 -2.35 23.53 -2.39
N GLN A 11 -3.54 23.97 -2.81
CA GLN A 11 -4.43 23.18 -3.66
C GLN A 11 -3.78 22.89 -5.03
N ARG A 12 -3.10 23.87 -5.63
CA ARG A 12 -2.36 23.67 -6.88
C ARG A 12 -1.24 22.65 -6.70
N TRP A 13 -0.45 22.76 -5.63
CA TRP A 13 0.63 21.82 -5.36
C TRP A 13 0.11 20.38 -5.19
N LEU A 14 -0.95 20.16 -4.41
CA LEU A 14 -1.57 18.84 -4.25
C LEU A 14 -2.09 18.28 -5.58
N THR A 15 -2.70 19.14 -6.40
CA THR A 15 -3.18 18.76 -7.73
C THR A 15 -2.03 18.33 -8.62
N GLU A 16 -0.92 19.07 -8.62
CA GLU A 16 0.29 18.73 -9.37
C GLU A 16 0.84 17.36 -8.96
N GLN A 17 0.98 17.11 -7.65
CA GLN A 17 1.44 15.81 -7.13
C GLN A 17 0.54 14.65 -7.56
N ARG A 18 -0.79 14.83 -7.52
CA ARG A 18 -1.73 13.78 -7.98
C ARG A 18 -1.68 13.58 -9.49
N THR A 19 -1.50 14.67 -10.27
CA THR A 19 -1.47 14.58 -11.73
C THR A 19 -0.13 14.09 -12.29
N ALA A 20 0.93 14.09 -11.48
CA ALA A 20 2.26 13.66 -11.91
C ALA A 20 2.30 12.18 -12.35
N ASN A 21 1.43 11.35 -11.78
CA ASN A 21 1.38 9.91 -12.06
C ASN A 21 0.29 9.53 -13.08
N LEU A 22 -0.45 10.50 -13.62
CA LEU A 22 -1.50 10.20 -14.59
C LEU A 22 -0.91 9.84 -15.95
N PRO A 23 -1.49 8.84 -16.65
CA PRO A 23 -1.12 8.55 -18.02
C PRO A 23 -1.39 9.76 -18.93
N PHE A 24 -0.54 9.90 -19.94
CA PHE A 24 -0.57 11.01 -20.88
C PHE A 24 -1.95 11.13 -21.55
N GLY A 25 -2.58 12.30 -21.44
CA GLY A 25 -3.88 12.60 -22.05
C GLY A 25 -5.11 12.38 -21.15
N GLN A 26 -4.93 11.93 -19.90
CA GLN A 26 -6.05 11.84 -18.95
C GLN A 26 -6.36 13.21 -18.30
N SER A 27 -7.65 13.54 -18.19
CA SER A 27 -8.09 14.81 -17.61
C SER A 27 -7.85 14.86 -16.10
N ARG A 28 -7.36 16.01 -15.61
CA ARG A 28 -7.17 16.32 -14.18
C ARG A 28 -8.44 16.10 -13.36
N SER A 29 -9.62 16.28 -13.97
CA SER A 29 -10.92 16.07 -13.31
C SER A 29 -11.26 14.60 -13.03
N SER A 30 -10.69 13.66 -13.79
CA SER A 30 -10.97 12.22 -13.63
C SER A 30 -10.17 11.59 -12.49
N ALA A 31 -9.06 12.22 -12.09
CA ALA A 31 -8.18 11.75 -11.04
C ALA A 31 -8.65 12.16 -9.63
N THR A 32 -9.51 13.17 -9.52
CA THR A 32 -9.85 13.77 -8.22
C THR A 32 -11.11 13.16 -7.61
N SER A 33 -11.96 12.48 -8.38
CA SER A 33 -13.30 12.09 -7.92
C SER A 33 -13.35 10.88 -6.99
N SER A 34 -12.28 10.10 -6.85
CA SER A 34 -12.29 8.86 -6.06
C SER A 34 -10.96 8.50 -5.41
N CYS A 35 -9.94 9.35 -5.53
CA CYS A 35 -8.62 9.07 -4.96
C CYS A 35 -8.57 9.56 -3.51
N LEU A 36 -8.41 8.61 -2.59
CA LEU A 36 -8.28 8.86 -1.16
C LEU A 36 -6.80 9.14 -0.82
N ILE A 37 -6.58 9.88 0.27
CA ILE A 37 -5.25 10.03 0.85
C ILE A 37 -5.07 8.93 1.89
N LEU A 38 -4.01 8.14 1.77
CA LEU A 38 -3.69 7.08 2.73
C LEU A 38 -2.58 7.54 3.66
N ASN A 39 -2.77 7.36 4.97
CA ASN A 39 -1.81 7.70 6.00
C ASN A 39 -1.47 6.48 6.87
N CYS A 40 -0.25 6.45 7.41
CA CYS A 40 0.18 5.41 8.33
C CYS A 40 -0.61 5.50 9.64
N PRO A 41 -1.16 4.38 10.15
CA PRO A 41 -1.97 4.42 11.37
C PRO A 41 -1.13 4.67 12.63
N ALA A 42 0.17 4.37 12.61
CA ALA A 42 1.04 4.51 13.76
C ALA A 42 1.65 5.93 13.89
N CYS A 43 2.02 6.56 12.78
CA CYS A 43 2.72 7.85 12.78
C CYS A 43 2.07 8.94 11.93
N MET A 44 0.92 8.67 11.29
CA MET A 44 0.16 9.60 10.44
C MET A 44 0.89 10.11 9.19
N THR A 45 2.08 9.59 8.89
CA THR A 45 2.81 9.93 7.66
C THR A 45 2.01 9.54 6.43
N THR A 46 1.91 10.42 5.45
CA THR A 46 1.24 10.14 4.17
C THR A 46 1.97 9.06 3.39
N LEU A 47 1.22 8.05 2.97
CA LEU A 47 1.70 6.87 2.26
C LEU A 47 1.29 6.84 0.78
N CYS A 48 0.16 7.46 0.44
CA CYS A 48 -0.33 7.49 -0.93
C CYS A 48 -1.29 8.67 -1.16
N LEU A 49 -1.20 9.28 -2.34
CA LEU A 49 -2.08 10.36 -2.81
C LEU A 49 -2.97 9.95 -3.99
N ASP A 50 -2.70 8.77 -4.56
CA ASP A 50 -3.40 8.22 -5.73
C ASP A 50 -3.62 6.72 -5.53
N CYS A 51 -4.75 6.40 -4.89
CA CYS A 51 -5.16 5.02 -4.64
C CYS A 51 -6.61 4.79 -5.06
N GLN A 52 -6.89 3.53 -5.38
CA GLN A 52 -8.22 3.04 -5.73
C GLN A 52 -8.73 2.13 -4.60
N ALA A 53 -10.02 2.21 -4.29
CA ALA A 53 -10.64 1.26 -3.36
C ALA A 53 -10.59 -0.16 -3.93
N HIS A 54 -10.29 -1.15 -3.10
CA HIS A 54 -10.30 -2.55 -3.50
C HIS A 54 -11.75 -3.03 -3.71
N GLU A 55 -12.03 -3.72 -4.82
CA GLU A 55 -13.40 -4.12 -5.20
C GLU A 55 -14.07 -5.04 -4.16
N ALA A 56 -13.30 -5.97 -3.58
CA ALA A 56 -13.83 -6.96 -2.65
C ALA A 56 -13.75 -6.55 -1.16
N TYR A 57 -12.91 -5.57 -0.81
CA TYR A 57 -12.57 -5.27 0.59
C TYR A 57 -12.61 -3.77 0.83
N THR A 58 -13.61 -3.32 1.58
CA THR A 58 -13.93 -1.89 1.75
C THR A 58 -12.81 -1.07 2.40
N ASN A 59 -12.00 -1.69 3.26
CA ASN A 59 -10.89 -1.04 3.97
C ASN A 59 -9.52 -1.37 3.36
N GLN A 60 -9.49 -1.83 2.11
CA GLN A 60 -8.26 -2.08 1.38
C GLN A 60 -8.18 -1.20 0.14
N PHE A 61 -6.96 -0.85 -0.22
CA PHE A 61 -6.70 0.09 -1.30
C PHE A 61 -5.56 -0.42 -2.17
N ARG A 62 -5.67 -0.19 -3.48
CA ARG A 62 -4.65 -0.51 -4.46
C ARG A 62 -3.99 0.76 -4.96
N ALA A 63 -2.68 0.76 -5.08
CA ALA A 63 -1.93 1.88 -5.63
C ALA A 63 -0.75 1.39 -6.45
N MET A 64 -0.39 2.16 -7.48
CA MET A 64 0.84 1.95 -8.25
C MET A 64 2.01 2.74 -7.66
N PHE A 65 1.72 3.92 -7.08
CA PHE A 65 2.72 4.85 -6.60
C PHE A 65 2.50 5.16 -5.11
N VAL A 66 3.60 5.21 -4.37
CA VAL A 66 3.59 5.37 -2.90
C VAL A 66 4.62 6.40 -2.45
N LEU A 67 4.41 6.92 -1.25
CA LEU A 67 5.29 7.83 -0.54
C LEU A 67 5.70 7.18 0.78
N ASN A 68 6.91 7.43 1.27
CA ASN A 68 7.34 6.99 2.61
C ASN A 68 7.13 5.48 2.89
N CYS A 69 7.30 4.66 1.85
CA CYS A 69 7.14 3.20 1.88
C CYS A 69 8.44 2.51 1.46
N ARG A 70 8.76 1.38 2.10
CA ARG A 70 9.87 0.48 1.75
C ARG A 70 9.37 -0.94 1.59
N VAL A 71 9.58 -1.54 0.42
CA VAL A 71 9.32 -2.95 0.17
C VAL A 71 10.44 -3.78 0.77
N ASP A 72 10.11 -4.78 1.60
CA ASP A 72 11.06 -5.78 2.06
C ASP A 72 10.99 -7.00 1.15
N THR A 73 11.93 -7.10 0.21
CA THR A 73 12.01 -8.21 -0.74
C THR A 73 12.63 -9.48 -0.15
N THR A 74 13.12 -9.43 1.10
CA THR A 74 13.73 -10.59 1.76
C THR A 74 12.70 -11.53 2.37
N GLN A 75 11.49 -11.01 2.61
CA GLN A 75 10.39 -11.75 3.23
C GLN A 75 9.31 -11.95 2.17
N VAL A 76 9.14 -13.19 1.71
CA VAL A 76 8.03 -13.57 0.85
C VAL A 76 6.95 -14.18 1.73
N GLN A 77 5.72 -13.68 1.63
CA GLN A 77 4.55 -14.33 2.21
C GLN A 77 3.81 -15.10 1.12
N GLU A 78 3.76 -16.42 1.25
CA GLU A 78 2.88 -17.27 0.46
C GLU A 78 1.44 -17.09 0.95
N LYS A 79 0.48 -17.02 0.03
CA LYS A 79 -0.95 -17.05 0.41
C LYS A 79 -1.23 -18.37 1.11
N ASP A 80 -1.66 -18.33 2.37
CA ASP A 80 -2.14 -19.51 3.06
C ASP A 80 -3.26 -20.17 2.23
N ALA A 81 -2.99 -21.35 1.68
CA ALA A 81 -3.98 -22.20 1.00
C ALA A 81 -4.99 -22.74 2.03
N SER A 82 -5.83 -21.85 2.57
CA SER A 82 -6.78 -22.19 3.62
C SER A 82 -8.01 -22.83 3.00
N GLY A 83 -7.97 -24.16 2.90
CA GLY A 83 -9.09 -24.94 2.38
C GLY A 83 -9.09 -26.44 2.63
N LYS A 84 -8.23 -26.99 3.52
CA LYS A 84 -8.43 -28.34 4.12
C LYS A 84 -7.33 -28.68 5.13
N ARG A 85 -7.53 -28.40 6.41
CA ARG A 85 -6.85 -29.16 7.48
C ARG A 85 -7.79 -29.40 8.65
N THR A 86 -8.33 -30.61 8.65
CA THR A 86 -8.90 -31.32 9.79
C THR A 86 -7.93 -31.34 10.97
N ALA A 87 -8.53 -31.33 12.17
CA ALA A 87 -7.91 -31.34 13.50
C ALA A 87 -6.75 -32.33 13.69
N ASN A 88 -5.67 -31.89 14.36
CA ASN A 88 -5.14 -32.44 15.63
C ASN A 88 -3.66 -32.12 15.88
N ALA A 89 -3.35 -31.95 17.19
CA ALA A 89 -2.04 -32.05 17.86
C ALA A 89 -0.98 -30.97 17.53
N ALA A 90 -0.65 -30.04 18.44
CA ALA A 90 0.11 -30.21 19.68
C ALA A 90 1.61 -30.51 19.48
N HIS A 91 2.41 -29.60 20.06
CA HIS A 91 3.84 -29.67 20.41
C HIS A 91 4.93 -29.29 19.39
N ALA A 92 5.68 -28.27 19.85
CA ALA A 92 7.14 -28.20 19.88
C ALA A 92 7.90 -27.71 18.64
N ALA A 93 8.46 -26.50 18.85
CA ALA A 93 9.89 -26.19 18.75
C ALA A 93 10.50 -25.88 17.38
N GLN A 94 11.40 -24.89 17.46
CA GLN A 94 12.59 -24.67 16.61
C GLN A 94 12.39 -23.92 15.29
N SER A 95 12.90 -22.69 15.25
CA SER A 95 13.55 -22.15 14.05
C SER A 95 14.63 -23.13 13.56
N PRO A 96 14.81 -23.23 12.24
CA PRO A 96 16.07 -22.77 11.68
C PRO A 96 15.94 -22.09 10.29
N VAL A 97 16.71 -21.01 10.14
CA VAL A 97 17.63 -20.65 9.04
C VAL A 97 17.48 -21.36 7.68
N GLN A 98 17.35 -20.54 6.63
CA GLN A 98 17.80 -20.65 5.22
C GLN A 98 17.53 -21.97 4.45
N ALA A 99 16.83 -21.87 3.31
CA ALA A 99 17.32 -22.34 2.02
C ALA A 99 16.37 -21.95 0.88
N SER A 100 16.99 -21.35 -0.15
CA SER A 100 16.63 -21.38 -1.57
C SER A 100 15.60 -22.42 -2.02
N GLY A 101 14.56 -21.95 -2.71
CA GLY A 101 13.67 -22.77 -3.53
C GLY A 101 12.99 -21.90 -4.58
N ALA A 102 13.49 -21.92 -5.81
CA ALA A 102 12.76 -21.44 -6.97
C ALA A 102 11.54 -22.37 -7.18
N ALA A 103 10.40 -22.01 -6.60
CA ALA A 103 9.14 -22.71 -6.80
C ALA A 103 7.97 -21.76 -6.52
N HIS A 104 7.16 -21.55 -7.56
CA HIS A 104 5.84 -20.91 -7.55
C HIS A 104 5.76 -19.36 -7.67
N MET A 105 6.32 -18.87 -8.78
CA MET A 105 6.43 -17.45 -9.17
C MET A 105 5.10 -16.75 -9.57
N GLU A 106 3.94 -17.22 -9.12
CA GLU A 106 2.64 -16.66 -9.53
C GLU A 106 1.95 -15.81 -8.46
N ASP A 107 2.44 -15.76 -7.21
CA ASP A 107 1.75 -15.07 -6.12
C ASP A 107 2.64 -14.71 -4.91
N ASP A 108 3.87 -14.27 -5.16
CA ASP A 108 4.77 -13.81 -4.09
C ASP A 108 4.39 -12.40 -3.63
N PHE A 109 4.05 -12.25 -2.35
CA PHE A 109 3.75 -10.95 -1.73
C PHE A 109 4.89 -10.52 -0.82
N HIS A 110 5.36 -9.29 -1.03
CA HIS A 110 6.45 -8.69 -0.26
C HIS A 110 5.86 -7.65 0.70
N PRO A 111 6.15 -7.70 2.02
CA PRO A 111 5.61 -6.73 2.96
C PRO A 111 6.20 -5.35 2.71
N VAL A 112 5.33 -4.34 2.87
CA VAL A 112 5.67 -2.92 2.69
C VAL A 112 5.58 -2.22 4.02
N HIS A 113 6.69 -1.60 4.41
CA HIS A 113 6.86 -0.89 5.67
C HIS A 113 6.79 0.61 5.45
N CYS A 114 6.15 1.33 6.38
CA CYS A 114 6.34 2.77 6.51
C CYS A 114 7.81 3.08 6.85
N THR A 115 8.44 4.01 6.14
CA THR A 115 9.84 4.39 6.37
C THR A 115 10.06 5.07 7.71
N GLU A 116 9.04 5.75 8.23
CA GLU A 116 9.15 6.57 9.45
C GLU A 116 9.03 5.73 10.74
N CYS A 117 8.12 4.76 10.78
CA CYS A 117 7.81 3.99 11.99
C CYS A 117 7.92 2.47 11.82
N ASN A 118 8.28 2.00 10.63
CA ASN A 118 8.46 0.58 10.29
C ASN A 118 7.21 -0.31 10.41
N THR A 119 6.03 0.29 10.60
CA THR A 119 4.75 -0.44 10.59
C THR A 119 4.49 -1.03 9.21
N ILE A 120 4.04 -2.29 9.16
CA ILE A 120 3.59 -2.94 7.91
C ILE A 120 2.23 -2.35 7.54
N VAL A 121 2.16 -1.79 6.33
CA VAL A 121 1.01 -1.02 5.86
C VAL A 121 0.38 -1.61 4.59
N ALA A 122 1.15 -2.37 3.81
CA ALA A 122 0.72 -3.00 2.57
C ALA A 122 1.51 -4.27 2.24
N MET A 123 1.05 -5.00 1.22
CA MET A 123 1.83 -6.01 0.50
C MET A 123 2.09 -5.52 -0.93
N TYR A 124 3.21 -5.90 -1.52
CA TYR A 124 3.61 -5.60 -2.89
C TYR A 124 3.67 -6.90 -3.70
N ASP A 125 2.97 -6.94 -4.83
CA ASP A 125 2.86 -8.13 -5.69
C ASP A 125 3.78 -8.05 -6.92
N LEU A 126 3.67 -9.06 -7.78
CA LEU A 126 4.44 -9.18 -9.02
C LEU A 126 3.93 -8.26 -10.15
N ASP A 127 2.69 -7.78 -10.05
CA ASP A 127 2.10 -6.82 -10.99
C ASP A 127 2.49 -5.37 -10.66
N GLU A 128 3.44 -5.20 -9.73
CA GLU A 128 3.93 -3.92 -9.24
C GLU A 128 2.85 -3.09 -8.53
N VAL A 129 1.91 -3.76 -7.87
CA VAL A 129 0.78 -3.14 -7.16
C VAL A 129 0.96 -3.23 -5.65
N TYR A 130 0.72 -2.11 -4.98
CA TYR A 130 0.65 -2.02 -3.52
C TYR A 130 -0.79 -2.27 -3.05
N HIS A 131 -0.96 -3.27 -2.19
CA HIS A 131 -2.22 -3.63 -1.55
C HIS A 131 -2.21 -3.20 -0.09
N PHE A 132 -2.78 -2.04 0.21
CA PHE A 132 -2.87 -1.49 1.56
C PHE A 132 -4.02 -2.13 2.35
N PHE A 133 -3.76 -2.48 3.61
CA PHE A 133 -4.75 -3.09 4.52
C PHE A 133 -4.69 -2.56 5.96
N ASN A 134 -3.68 -1.77 6.30
CA ASN A 134 -3.49 -1.18 7.63
C ASN A 134 -3.15 0.31 7.49
N VAL A 135 -4.13 1.08 7.01
CA VAL A 135 -4.00 2.51 6.70
C VAL A 135 -5.22 3.30 7.16
N LEU A 136 -5.03 4.60 7.34
CA LEU A 136 -6.09 5.57 7.54
C LEU A 136 -6.39 6.27 6.23
N ALA A 137 -7.61 6.15 5.73
CA ALA A 137 -8.07 6.84 4.54
C ALA A 137 -8.77 8.15 4.91
N SER A 138 -8.39 9.23 4.23
CA SER A 138 -9.04 10.53 4.34
C SER A 138 -9.47 11.03 2.97
N GLU A 139 -10.63 11.67 2.91
CA GLU A 139 -11.05 12.42 1.73
C GLU A 139 -10.19 13.71 1.58
N PRO A 140 -9.89 14.13 0.35
CA PRO A 140 -9.06 15.29 0.06
C PRO A 140 -9.73 16.64 0.31
#